data_AF-A0AAD7WK65-F1
#
_entry.id   AF-A0AAD7WK65-F1
#
_cell.length_a   1.000
_cell.length_b   1.000
_cell.length_c   1.000
_cell.angle_alpha   90.00
_cell.angle_beta   90.00
_cell.angle_gamma   90.00
#
_symmetry.space_group_name_H-M   'P 1'
#
loop_
_entity.id
_entity.type
_entity.pdbx_description
1 polymer ?
#
loop_
_entity_poly.entity_id
_entity_poly.type
_entity_poly.pdbx_seq_one_letter_code
_entity_poly.pdbx_strand_id
1 'polypeptide(L)'
;MGQCVTKCKNPSSSLGSKSGDKDPGSKSHHKKGGGGCKEEPGPVCGGKASGDLLANGTKTMEATAETPVIPATSPNPRKEELMANGEEFSLLRIEELFSCYKDEQDDAILEEGMEQFCNDLCVDPAEFRVLLLAWKFQAATMCKFTRKEFVDGCKAIKADSLEGIYSSFPCMLLEAQAEDKFKDLYRFTFQFGLDSEEGQRSLHRDIAIALWRLVFTQGSPDILDCWLDFLTENPSGVKGISRDTWNMFLNFSQVIGPDLSNYSEDEAWPSLFDTFVEWEVERRKKEEEKRRCAQPETEESGGGSSSSSSFV
;
A
#
# COMPACT_ATOMS: atom_id res chain seq x y z
N MET A 1 34.68 4.09 -4.31
CA MET A 1 34.95 3.16 -3.19
C MET A 1 33.60 2.87 -2.55
N GLY A 2 33.11 1.63 -2.63
CA GLY A 2 31.79 1.26 -2.11
C GLY A 2 31.86 0.64 -0.72
N GLN A 3 30.72 0.62 -0.03
CA GLN A 3 30.49 -0.22 1.16
C GLN A 3 29.14 -0.91 1.00
N CYS A 4 29.14 -2.25 1.04
CA CYS A 4 27.94 -3.07 1.00
C CYS A 4 27.35 -3.21 2.40
N VAL A 5 26.01 -3.26 2.52
CA VAL A 5 25.29 -3.59 3.76
C VAL A 5 24.28 -4.71 3.52
N THR A 6 24.79 -5.92 3.23
CA THR A 6 23.99 -7.13 3.05
C THR A 6 23.93 -7.95 4.35
N LYS A 7 22.87 -7.79 5.16
CA LYS A 7 22.40 -8.81 6.12
C LYS A 7 21.08 -8.47 6.82
N CYS A 8 19.98 -8.99 6.28
CA CYS A 8 18.94 -9.59 7.11
C CYS A 8 19.11 -11.11 7.02
N LYS A 9 19.05 -11.82 8.15
CA LYS A 9 19.17 -13.30 8.17
C LYS A 9 18.35 -13.89 9.29
N ASN A 10 17.17 -14.39 8.94
CA ASN A 10 16.18 -14.88 9.89
C ASN A 10 16.63 -16.23 10.50
N PRO A 11 16.67 -16.41 11.83
CA PRO A 11 17.13 -17.64 12.46
C PRO A 11 15.99 -18.66 12.65
N SER A 12 15.90 -19.64 11.74
CA SER A 12 14.88 -20.69 11.82
C SER A 12 15.27 -21.87 12.72
N SER A 13 14.24 -22.46 13.35
CA SER A 13 14.16 -23.82 13.91
C SER A 13 14.90 -24.16 15.23
N SER A 14 14.12 -24.71 16.17
CA SER A 14 14.39 -26.05 16.71
C SER A 14 13.12 -26.65 17.35
N LEU A 15 12.39 -27.50 16.63
CA LEU A 15 11.36 -28.36 17.24
C LEU A 15 12.03 -29.62 17.83
N GLY A 16 11.69 -29.97 19.08
CA GLY A 16 12.29 -31.09 19.80
C GLY A 16 11.24 -31.98 20.48
N SER A 17 10.85 -33.06 19.82
CA SER A 17 9.85 -34.02 20.33
C SER A 17 10.45 -34.99 21.35
N LYS A 18 9.75 -35.24 22.47
CA LYS A 18 10.03 -36.39 23.36
C LYS A 18 8.76 -36.90 24.04
N SER A 19 8.68 -38.21 24.27
CA SER A 19 7.49 -38.95 24.72
C SER A 19 7.74 -39.81 25.97
N GLY A 20 6.65 -40.17 26.69
CA GLY A 20 6.64 -41.02 27.89
C GLY A 20 6.66 -40.23 29.22
N ASP A 21 5.98 -40.64 30.30
CA ASP A 21 5.15 -41.84 30.53
C ASP A 21 3.95 -41.55 31.49
N LYS A 22 3.39 -42.57 32.17
CA LYS A 22 2.00 -42.66 32.68
C LYS A 22 1.68 -42.14 34.11
N ASP A 23 0.44 -41.67 34.27
CA ASP A 23 -0.67 -42.06 35.22
C ASP A 23 -0.39 -42.82 36.56
N PRO A 24 -1.35 -42.91 37.54
CA PRO A 24 -2.66 -42.23 37.69
C PRO A 24 -2.96 -41.65 39.13
N GLY A 25 -4.06 -40.87 39.30
CA GLY A 25 -4.26 -39.99 40.49
C GLY A 25 -5.54 -40.00 41.36
N SER A 26 -6.64 -40.69 41.01
CA SER A 26 -7.87 -40.93 41.85
C SER A 26 -8.78 -39.77 42.36
N LYS A 27 -10.08 -39.87 41.98
CA LYS A 27 -11.33 -39.63 42.80
C LYS A 27 -11.75 -38.21 43.25
N SER A 28 -13.05 -37.91 43.51
CA SER A 28 -14.35 -38.38 42.96
C SER A 28 -15.56 -37.55 43.51
N HIS A 29 -16.76 -37.72 42.90
CA HIS A 29 -18.11 -37.28 43.34
C HIS A 29 -18.48 -35.77 43.17
N HIS A 30 -19.46 -35.41 42.32
CA HIS A 30 -20.95 -35.44 42.46
C HIS A 30 -21.53 -34.17 43.13
N LYS A 31 -22.75 -33.67 42.81
CA LYS A 31 -23.95 -34.37 42.30
C LYS A 31 -24.97 -33.45 41.55
N LYS A 32 -25.49 -33.93 40.41
CA LYS A 32 -26.82 -33.72 39.75
C LYS A 32 -27.53 -32.33 39.70
N GLY A 33 -27.98 -31.99 38.48
CA GLY A 33 -29.35 -31.48 38.21
C GLY A 33 -29.47 -30.46 37.04
N GLY A 34 -30.31 -30.62 36.00
CA GLY A 34 -30.98 -31.83 35.49
C GLY A 34 -32.29 -31.60 34.71
N GLY A 35 -32.32 -31.94 33.40
CA GLY A 35 -33.53 -32.25 32.62
C GLY A 35 -33.85 -31.35 31.41
N GLY A 36 -34.34 -31.95 30.31
CA GLY A 36 -35.03 -31.20 29.22
C GLY A 36 -34.67 -31.54 27.76
N CYS A 37 -34.91 -32.76 27.26
CA CYS A 37 -34.88 -33.06 25.81
C CYS A 37 -36.29 -33.16 25.20
N LYS A 38 -36.43 -32.86 23.90
CA LYS A 38 -37.47 -33.41 23.02
C LYS A 38 -37.01 -33.33 21.55
N GLU A 39 -37.49 -34.27 20.73
CA GLU A 39 -37.08 -34.52 19.33
C GLU A 39 -38.30 -34.66 18.39
N GLU A 40 -38.06 -34.40 17.09
CA GLU A 40 -38.77 -34.95 15.91
C GLU A 40 -40.29 -34.66 15.70
N PRO A 41 -40.86 -34.88 14.49
CA PRO A 41 -40.28 -35.32 13.21
C PRO A 41 -40.58 -34.44 11.98
N GLY A 42 -39.97 -34.75 10.83
CA GLY A 42 -40.37 -34.27 9.48
C GLY A 42 -41.51 -35.07 8.82
N PRO A 43 -41.95 -34.72 7.59
CA PRO A 43 -41.73 -35.65 6.46
C PRO A 43 -41.44 -35.00 5.07
N VAL A 44 -41.40 -35.81 4.02
CA VAL A 44 -40.78 -35.57 2.68
C VAL A 44 -41.80 -35.46 1.51
N CYS A 45 -41.33 -34.88 0.39
CA CYS A 45 -41.76 -35.04 -1.04
C CYS A 45 -42.51 -33.84 -1.66
N GLY A 46 -42.31 -33.44 -2.93
CA GLY A 46 -41.29 -33.83 -3.94
C GLY A 46 -41.85 -34.05 -5.37
N GLY A 47 -41.15 -33.59 -6.42
CA GLY A 47 -41.57 -33.80 -7.82
C GLY A 47 -40.66 -33.15 -8.90
N LYS A 48 -40.51 -33.81 -10.05
CA LYS A 48 -39.59 -33.47 -11.18
C LYS A 48 -40.25 -32.66 -12.31
N ALA A 49 -39.39 -32.17 -13.23
CA ALA A 49 -39.62 -31.86 -14.65
C ALA A 49 -40.41 -30.56 -14.96
N SER A 50 -40.08 -29.73 -15.95
CA SER A 50 -39.51 -29.90 -17.32
C SER A 50 -40.55 -30.33 -18.35
N GLY A 51 -40.97 -29.40 -19.23
CA GLY A 51 -41.99 -29.65 -20.26
C GLY A 51 -42.25 -28.43 -21.15
N ASP A 52 -41.92 -28.59 -22.42
CA ASP A 52 -41.83 -27.59 -23.50
C ASP A 52 -43.16 -27.28 -24.25
N LEU A 53 -43.15 -26.17 -25.00
CA LEU A 53 -43.87 -25.90 -26.28
C LEU A 53 -45.43 -25.78 -26.40
N LEU A 54 -45.82 -24.59 -26.92
CA LEU A 54 -46.74 -24.29 -28.06
C LEU A 54 -48.29 -24.41 -28.00
N ALA A 55 -48.89 -23.51 -28.83
CA ALA A 55 -50.15 -23.56 -29.61
C ALA A 55 -51.37 -22.73 -29.13
N ASN A 56 -52.24 -22.16 -30.00
CA ASN A 56 -52.11 -21.62 -31.38
C ASN A 56 -53.40 -20.79 -31.77
N GLY A 57 -53.35 -19.95 -32.81
CA GLY A 57 -54.51 -19.27 -33.44
C GLY A 57 -54.79 -17.83 -32.98
N THR A 58 -55.37 -16.92 -33.78
CA THR A 58 -56.18 -17.09 -35.02
C THR A 58 -55.97 -15.93 -36.03
N LYS A 59 -56.31 -16.17 -37.32
CA LYS A 59 -56.38 -15.26 -38.51
C LYS A 59 -57.12 -13.91 -38.25
N THR A 60 -57.04 -12.85 -39.09
CA THR A 60 -56.85 -12.69 -40.56
C THR A 60 -56.26 -11.27 -40.86
N MET A 61 -55.97 -10.72 -42.07
CA MET A 61 -56.24 -11.09 -43.49
C MET A 61 -55.07 -10.74 -44.46
N GLU A 62 -55.25 -9.82 -45.43
CA GLU A 62 -54.43 -9.70 -46.67
C GLU A 62 -54.32 -8.25 -47.20
N ALA A 63 -53.21 -7.92 -47.89
CA ALA A 63 -53.14 -7.03 -49.08
C ALA A 63 -51.77 -7.16 -49.79
N THR A 64 -51.73 -7.02 -51.12
CA THR A 64 -50.61 -7.41 -52.02
C THR A 64 -49.77 -6.21 -52.53
N ALA A 65 -48.49 -6.42 -52.89
CA ALA A 65 -47.93 -6.16 -54.26
C ALA A 65 -46.38 -6.26 -54.42
N GLU A 66 -45.95 -7.20 -55.28
CA GLU A 66 -44.80 -7.21 -56.22
C GLU A 66 -43.30 -6.96 -55.85
N THR A 67 -42.42 -7.54 -56.68
CA THR A 67 -40.93 -7.48 -56.72
C THR A 67 -40.51 -7.64 -58.20
N PRO A 68 -39.31 -7.20 -58.67
CA PRO A 68 -38.24 -8.20 -58.97
C PRO A 68 -36.74 -7.72 -59.08
N VAL A 69 -35.79 -8.65 -58.75
CA VAL A 69 -34.53 -9.00 -59.50
C VAL A 69 -33.36 -7.95 -59.58
N ILE A 70 -32.21 -8.12 -58.88
CA ILE A 70 -30.95 -8.91 -59.20
C ILE A 70 -29.97 -8.16 -60.17
N PRO A 71 -28.60 -8.33 -60.16
CA PRO A 71 -27.70 -9.29 -59.49
C PRO A 71 -26.56 -8.68 -58.62
N ALA A 72 -25.67 -9.55 -58.08
CA ALA A 72 -24.44 -9.19 -57.37
C ALA A 72 -23.16 -9.48 -58.19
N THR A 73 -22.02 -8.84 -57.86
CA THR A 73 -20.68 -9.27 -58.31
C THR A 73 -19.57 -8.80 -57.35
N SER A 74 -18.50 -9.57 -57.22
CA SER A 74 -17.19 -9.16 -56.67
C SER A 74 -16.09 -9.91 -57.43
N PRO A 75 -14.91 -9.31 -57.64
CA PRO A 75 -13.75 -9.88 -56.97
C PRO A 75 -12.67 -8.86 -56.50
N ASN A 76 -11.89 -9.34 -55.53
CA ASN A 76 -10.62 -8.84 -54.96
C ASN A 76 -9.49 -8.59 -55.99
N PRO A 77 -8.29 -8.12 -55.58
CA PRO A 77 -7.95 -7.15 -54.50
C PRO A 77 -6.89 -6.11 -54.96
N ARG A 78 -6.61 -5.04 -54.17
CA ARG A 78 -5.30 -4.34 -54.18
C ARG A 78 -5.06 -3.32 -53.04
N LYS A 79 -4.13 -3.69 -52.16
CA LYS A 79 -3.00 -2.84 -51.70
C LYS A 79 -3.30 -1.58 -50.86
N GLU A 80 -3.93 -1.76 -49.70
CA GLU A 80 -3.80 -0.85 -48.54
C GLU A 80 -3.26 -1.58 -47.28
N GLU A 81 -2.39 -2.57 -47.49
CA GLU A 81 -1.52 -3.10 -46.44
C GLU A 81 -0.19 -2.34 -46.44
N LEU A 82 -0.02 -1.39 -45.51
CA LEU A 82 1.27 -0.91 -45.01
C LEU A 82 1.08 -0.06 -43.76
N MET A 83 1.71 -0.47 -42.64
CA MET A 83 1.92 0.31 -41.41
C MET A 83 0.68 0.66 -40.56
N ALA A 84 0.03 -0.36 -40.01
CA ALA A 84 -0.82 -0.22 -38.81
C ALA A 84 -0.70 -1.44 -37.87
N ASN A 85 0.52 -1.97 -37.68
CA ASN A 85 0.78 -3.09 -36.77
C ASN A 85 0.87 -2.63 -35.32
N GLY A 86 -0.22 -2.03 -34.81
CA GLY A 86 -0.39 -1.78 -33.38
C GLY A 86 -0.62 -3.12 -32.69
N GLU A 87 0.35 -3.56 -31.91
CA GLU A 87 0.27 -4.85 -31.22
C GLU A 87 -0.82 -4.80 -30.16
N GLU A 88 -1.86 -5.63 -30.36
CA GLU A 88 -3.02 -5.67 -29.47
C GLU A 88 -2.65 -6.21 -28.09
N PHE A 89 -3.21 -5.58 -27.04
CA PHE A 89 -2.98 -5.95 -25.65
C PHE A 89 -3.30 -7.44 -25.41
N SER A 90 -2.30 -8.22 -25.02
CA SER A 90 -2.35 -9.68 -25.03
C SER A 90 -2.13 -10.27 -23.64
N LEU A 91 -3.13 -11.04 -23.18
CA LEU A 91 -3.01 -11.80 -21.92
C LEU A 91 -1.90 -12.84 -21.97
N LEU A 92 -1.56 -13.37 -23.15
CA LEU A 92 -0.45 -14.33 -23.29
C LEU A 92 0.89 -13.67 -22.98
N ARG A 93 1.12 -12.43 -23.43
CA ARG A 93 2.36 -11.70 -23.12
C ARG A 93 2.51 -11.39 -21.62
N ILE A 94 1.40 -11.18 -20.91
CA ILE A 94 1.42 -11.01 -19.44
C ILE A 94 1.79 -12.31 -18.75
N GLU A 95 1.25 -13.46 -19.16
CA GLU A 95 1.57 -14.77 -18.58
C GLU A 95 3.00 -15.21 -18.91
N GLU A 96 3.51 -14.88 -20.11
CA GLU A 96 4.91 -15.05 -20.51
C GLU A 96 5.84 -14.18 -19.66
N LEU A 97 5.53 -12.87 -19.52
CA LEU A 97 6.29 -11.93 -18.70
C LEU A 97 6.30 -12.33 -17.22
N PHE A 98 5.16 -12.75 -16.66
CA PHE A 98 5.09 -13.28 -15.30
C PHE A 98 6.01 -14.50 -15.13
N SER A 99 6.02 -15.40 -16.13
CA SER A 99 6.85 -16.60 -16.11
C SER A 99 8.36 -16.34 -16.23
N CYS A 100 8.79 -15.11 -16.57
CA CYS A 100 10.20 -14.70 -16.51
C CYS A 100 10.68 -14.39 -15.08
N TYR A 101 9.77 -14.05 -14.16
CA TYR A 101 10.09 -13.62 -12.78
C TYR A 101 9.48 -14.50 -11.69
N LYS A 102 8.63 -15.47 -12.07
CA LYS A 102 8.01 -16.43 -11.15
C LYS A 102 9.06 -17.31 -10.49
N ASP A 103 8.90 -17.59 -9.20
CA ASP A 103 9.66 -18.60 -8.46
C ASP A 103 9.47 -20.03 -9.05
N GLU A 104 10.43 -20.92 -8.78
CA GLU A 104 10.38 -22.32 -9.23
C GLU A 104 9.32 -23.16 -8.50
N GLN A 105 8.96 -22.81 -7.26
CA GLN A 105 8.12 -23.62 -6.37
C GLN A 105 6.72 -22.99 -6.16
N ASP A 106 6.65 -21.70 -5.85
CA ASP A 106 5.41 -20.96 -5.60
C ASP A 106 4.84 -20.28 -6.87
N ASP A 107 3.52 -20.11 -6.96
CA ASP A 107 2.88 -19.42 -8.10
C ASP A 107 2.86 -17.88 -7.93
N ALA A 108 4.02 -17.34 -7.59
CA ALA A 108 4.28 -15.93 -7.32
C ALA A 108 5.67 -15.51 -7.81
N ILE A 109 5.85 -14.21 -8.00
CA ILE A 109 7.14 -13.54 -8.01
C ILE A 109 7.51 -13.31 -6.52
N LEU A 110 8.66 -13.83 -6.09
CA LEU A 110 9.22 -13.65 -4.73
C LEU A 110 10.42 -12.68 -4.76
N GLU A 111 11.28 -12.67 -3.73
CA GLU A 111 12.29 -11.61 -3.55
C GLU A 111 13.31 -11.53 -4.70
N GLU A 112 13.85 -12.66 -5.17
CA GLU A 112 14.80 -12.69 -6.30
C GLU A 112 14.15 -12.28 -7.63
N GLY A 113 12.91 -12.73 -7.86
CA GLY A 113 12.14 -12.36 -9.04
C GLY A 113 11.74 -10.88 -9.05
N MET A 114 11.44 -10.32 -7.87
CA MET A 114 11.14 -8.91 -7.67
C MET A 114 12.38 -8.03 -7.91
N GLU A 115 13.56 -8.46 -7.44
CA GLU A 115 14.84 -7.77 -7.70
C GLU A 115 15.11 -7.73 -9.21
N GLN A 116 15.01 -8.87 -9.91
CA GLN A 116 15.23 -8.91 -11.36
C GLN A 116 14.20 -8.09 -12.14
N PHE A 117 12.92 -8.11 -11.73
CA PHE A 117 11.85 -7.31 -12.35
C PHE A 117 12.09 -5.79 -12.19
N CYS A 118 12.54 -5.35 -11.01
CA CYS A 118 12.87 -3.94 -10.77
C CYS A 118 14.12 -3.51 -11.57
N ASN A 119 15.14 -4.37 -11.63
CA ASN A 119 16.35 -4.16 -12.43
C ASN A 119 16.02 -4.01 -13.93
N ASP A 120 15.17 -4.89 -14.47
CA ASP A 120 14.76 -4.85 -15.89
C ASP A 120 13.90 -3.61 -16.21
N LEU A 121 13.06 -3.16 -15.26
CA LEU A 121 12.33 -1.90 -15.33
C LEU A 121 13.20 -0.65 -15.11
N CYS A 122 14.48 -0.82 -14.77
CA CYS A 122 15.40 0.28 -14.44
C CYS A 122 14.92 1.17 -13.27
N VAL A 123 14.30 0.56 -12.25
CA VAL A 123 13.83 1.25 -11.03
C VAL A 123 14.48 0.66 -9.78
N ASP A 124 14.72 1.49 -8.76
CA ASP A 124 15.19 1.01 -7.46
C ASP A 124 14.02 0.29 -6.73
N PRO A 125 14.20 -0.92 -6.16
CA PRO A 125 13.13 -1.66 -5.47
C PRO A 125 12.43 -0.89 -4.34
N ALA A 126 13.08 0.13 -3.76
CA ALA A 126 12.54 0.97 -2.71
C ALA A 126 12.03 2.35 -3.20
N GLU A 127 12.02 2.65 -4.50
CA GLU A 127 11.51 3.94 -5.00
C GLU A 127 9.97 4.01 -5.09
N PHE A 128 9.44 5.24 -5.08
CA PHE A 128 8.00 5.51 -5.05
C PHE A 128 7.23 4.88 -6.22
N ARG A 129 7.87 4.69 -7.38
CA ARG A 129 7.27 4.01 -8.53
C ARG A 129 6.92 2.54 -8.24
N VAL A 130 7.74 1.83 -7.46
CA VAL A 130 7.49 0.44 -7.08
C VAL A 130 6.32 0.34 -6.11
N LEU A 131 6.21 1.28 -5.16
CA LEU A 131 5.03 1.42 -4.29
C LEU A 131 3.75 1.71 -5.10
N LEU A 132 3.81 2.59 -6.11
CA LEU A 132 2.68 2.82 -7.01
C LEU A 132 2.30 1.58 -7.81
N LEU A 133 3.28 0.82 -8.31
CA LEU A 133 3.02 -0.40 -9.07
C LEU A 133 2.35 -1.47 -8.18
N ALA A 134 2.87 -1.68 -6.96
CA ALA A 134 2.26 -2.55 -5.95
C ALA A 134 0.82 -2.12 -5.61
N TRP A 135 0.55 -0.81 -5.51
CA TRP A 135 -0.79 -0.27 -5.30
C TRP A 135 -1.73 -0.57 -6.49
N LYS A 136 -1.28 -0.38 -7.74
CA LYS A 136 -2.11 -0.75 -8.92
C LYS A 136 -2.34 -2.25 -9.03
N PHE A 137 -1.38 -3.06 -8.59
CA PHE A 137 -1.46 -4.52 -8.58
C PHE A 137 -2.24 -5.05 -7.36
N GLN A 138 -2.59 -4.16 -6.41
CA GLN A 138 -3.28 -4.47 -5.15
C GLN A 138 -2.55 -5.52 -4.31
N ALA A 139 -1.22 -5.47 -4.30
CA ALA A 139 -0.36 -6.47 -3.68
C ALA A 139 -0.55 -6.56 -2.16
N ALA A 140 -0.79 -7.77 -1.65
CA ALA A 140 -1.07 -8.02 -0.24
C ALA A 140 0.17 -7.91 0.68
N THR A 141 1.38 -8.15 0.15
CA THR A 141 2.61 -8.32 0.92
C THR A 141 3.80 -7.70 0.18
N MET A 142 4.75 -7.09 0.89
CA MET A 142 6.04 -6.65 0.31
C MET A 142 6.83 -7.81 -0.32
N CYS A 143 7.66 -7.49 -1.32
CA CYS A 143 8.52 -8.43 -2.06
C CYS A 143 7.81 -9.62 -2.72
N LYS A 144 6.48 -9.53 -2.94
CA LYS A 144 5.64 -10.65 -3.40
C LYS A 144 4.54 -10.16 -4.35
N PHE A 145 4.45 -10.75 -5.54
CA PHE A 145 3.27 -10.66 -6.40
C PHE A 145 2.79 -12.06 -6.78
N THR A 146 1.61 -12.48 -6.34
CA THR A 146 0.97 -13.69 -6.88
C THR A 146 0.64 -13.51 -8.36
N ARG A 147 0.47 -14.62 -9.10
CA ARG A 147 0.00 -14.57 -10.49
C ARG A 147 -1.23 -13.68 -10.66
N LYS A 148 -2.18 -13.74 -9.73
CA LYS A 148 -3.41 -12.93 -9.79
C LYS A 148 -3.12 -11.43 -9.70
N GLU A 149 -2.34 -10.99 -8.72
CA GLU A 149 -2.00 -9.56 -8.52
C GLU A 149 -1.24 -9.01 -9.72
N PHE A 150 -0.25 -9.75 -10.23
CA PHE A 150 0.51 -9.37 -11.42
C PHE A 150 -0.38 -9.30 -12.67
N VAL A 151 -1.16 -10.36 -12.94
CA VAL A 151 -1.95 -10.47 -14.17
C VAL A 151 -3.13 -9.49 -14.18
N ASP A 152 -3.82 -9.27 -13.05
CA ASP A 152 -4.90 -8.28 -12.98
C ASP A 152 -4.36 -6.84 -12.87
N GLY A 153 -3.21 -6.64 -12.23
CA GLY A 153 -2.50 -5.36 -12.18
C GLY A 153 -2.06 -4.89 -13.57
N CYS A 154 -1.41 -5.75 -14.35
CA CYS A 154 -1.05 -5.51 -15.75
C CYS A 154 -2.26 -5.12 -16.62
N LYS A 155 -3.43 -5.77 -16.44
CA LYS A 155 -4.69 -5.35 -17.08
C LYS A 155 -5.16 -3.98 -16.62
N ALA A 156 -5.04 -3.67 -15.32
CA ALA A 156 -5.49 -2.39 -14.76
C ALA A 156 -4.69 -1.19 -15.29
N ILE A 157 -3.38 -1.35 -15.51
CA ILE A 157 -2.52 -0.34 -16.15
C ILE A 157 -2.46 -0.45 -17.68
N LYS A 158 -3.08 -1.48 -18.26
CA LYS A 158 -3.11 -1.80 -19.70
C LYS A 158 -1.73 -2.04 -20.32
N ALA A 159 -0.84 -2.68 -19.56
CA ALA A 159 0.50 -3.05 -20.00
C ALA A 159 0.65 -4.59 -20.07
N ASP A 160 1.33 -5.06 -21.10
CA ASP A 160 1.67 -6.47 -21.31
C ASP A 160 3.15 -6.69 -21.66
N SER A 161 3.99 -5.70 -21.33
CA SER A 161 5.43 -5.67 -21.53
C SER A 161 6.10 -4.70 -20.54
N LEU A 162 7.41 -4.85 -20.31
CA LEU A 162 8.19 -3.93 -19.47
C LEU A 162 8.09 -2.48 -19.95
N GLU A 163 8.16 -2.25 -21.27
CA GLU A 163 8.02 -0.92 -21.87
C GLU A 163 6.63 -0.32 -21.61
N GLY A 164 5.57 -1.13 -21.69
CA GLY A 164 4.21 -0.71 -21.32
C GLY A 164 4.08 -0.35 -19.83
N ILE A 165 4.68 -1.15 -18.94
CA ILE A 165 4.69 -0.89 -17.49
C ILE A 165 5.43 0.42 -17.22
N TYR A 166 6.63 0.58 -17.78
CA TYR A 166 7.44 1.79 -17.64
C TYR A 166 6.72 3.03 -18.17
N SER A 167 6.08 2.92 -19.33
CA SER A 167 5.28 4.00 -19.95
C SER A 167 4.03 4.38 -19.15
N SER A 168 3.57 3.52 -18.23
CA SER A 168 2.44 3.83 -17.35
C SER A 168 2.81 4.69 -16.13
N PHE A 169 4.08 4.74 -15.72
CA PHE A 169 4.52 5.47 -14.53
C PHE A 169 4.10 6.96 -14.50
N PRO A 170 4.20 7.76 -15.58
CA PRO A 170 3.75 9.15 -15.57
C PRO A 170 2.26 9.31 -15.25
N CYS A 171 1.42 8.39 -15.74
CA CYS A 171 -0.01 8.37 -15.46
C CYS A 171 -0.30 7.99 -14.00
N MET A 172 0.43 7.01 -13.45
CA MET A 172 0.28 6.59 -12.06
C MET A 172 0.75 7.65 -11.06
N LEU A 173 1.84 8.36 -11.39
CA LEU A 173 2.34 9.51 -10.61
C LEU A 173 1.29 10.64 -10.55
N LEU A 174 0.69 10.99 -11.69
CA LEU A 174 -0.40 11.99 -11.76
C LEU A 174 -1.68 11.52 -11.05
N GLU A 175 -2.08 10.26 -11.19
CA GLU A 175 -3.24 9.71 -10.47
C GLU A 175 -3.04 9.82 -8.95
N ALA A 176 -1.84 9.51 -8.45
CA ALA A 176 -1.51 9.56 -7.02
C ALA A 176 -1.45 10.99 -6.41
N GLN A 177 -1.51 12.05 -7.22
CA GLN A 177 -1.62 13.44 -6.73
C GLN A 177 -3.07 13.86 -6.46
N ALA A 178 -4.08 13.13 -6.96
CA ALA A 178 -5.47 13.43 -6.67
C ALA A 178 -5.83 13.03 -5.22
N GLU A 179 -6.48 13.91 -4.47
CA GLU A 179 -6.66 13.78 -3.01
C GLU A 179 -7.25 12.42 -2.57
N ASP A 180 -8.33 11.95 -3.19
CA ASP A 180 -8.94 10.66 -2.87
C ASP A 180 -8.06 9.46 -3.24
N LYS A 181 -7.25 9.59 -4.30
CA LYS A 181 -6.29 8.58 -4.74
C LYS A 181 -5.07 8.52 -3.82
N PHE A 182 -4.60 9.67 -3.35
CA PHE A 182 -3.57 9.75 -2.32
C PHE A 182 -4.05 9.12 -1.00
N LYS A 183 -5.29 9.41 -0.56
CA LYS A 183 -5.89 8.76 0.62
C LYS A 183 -5.99 7.25 0.47
N ASP A 184 -6.32 6.74 -0.72
CA ASP A 184 -6.35 5.29 -0.99
C ASP A 184 -4.94 4.67 -0.96
N LEU A 185 -3.98 5.23 -1.71
CA LEU A 185 -2.57 4.85 -1.71
C LEU A 185 -1.96 4.86 -0.30
N TYR A 186 -2.26 5.88 0.50
CA TYR A 186 -1.79 6.01 1.88
C TYR A 186 -2.34 4.91 2.80
N ARG A 187 -3.61 4.50 2.62
CA ARG A 187 -4.22 3.40 3.36
C ARG A 187 -3.72 2.03 2.89
N PHE A 188 -3.48 1.88 1.58
CA PHE A 188 -2.82 0.72 0.99
C PHE A 188 -1.41 0.53 1.54
N THR A 189 -0.62 1.61 1.62
CA THR A 189 0.79 1.57 2.06
C THR A 189 0.96 0.95 3.44
N PHE A 190 0.05 1.22 4.39
CA PHE A 190 0.05 0.55 5.69
C PHE A 190 -0.21 -0.95 5.58
N GLN A 191 -1.10 -1.39 4.68
CA GLN A 191 -1.40 -2.81 4.51
C GLN A 191 -0.26 -3.55 3.82
N PHE A 192 0.31 -2.96 2.77
CA PHE A 192 1.46 -3.49 2.04
C PHE A 192 2.69 -3.66 2.96
N GLY A 193 2.94 -2.66 3.83
CA GLY A 193 4.03 -2.68 4.79
C GLY A 193 3.88 -3.64 5.97
N LEU A 194 2.70 -4.26 6.15
CA LEU A 194 2.37 -5.05 7.34
C LEU A 194 2.64 -6.53 7.09
N ASP A 195 3.41 -7.17 7.97
CA ASP A 195 3.53 -8.62 7.97
C ASP A 195 2.24 -9.27 8.50
N SER A 196 1.28 -9.46 7.60
CA SER A 196 0.02 -10.12 7.89
C SER A 196 0.14 -11.65 7.93
N GLU A 197 1.22 -12.24 7.42
CA GLU A 197 1.45 -13.69 7.44
C GLU A 197 1.95 -14.14 8.83
N GLU A 198 2.79 -13.34 9.49
CA GLU A 198 3.08 -13.46 10.94
C GLU A 198 1.92 -12.99 11.84
N GLY A 199 0.85 -12.42 11.26
CA GLY A 199 -0.33 -11.95 11.99
C GLY A 199 -0.11 -10.64 12.77
N GLN A 200 0.89 -9.84 12.40
CA GLN A 200 1.17 -8.56 13.04
C GLN A 200 0.01 -7.56 12.83
N ARG A 201 -0.16 -6.62 13.76
CA ARG A 201 -1.27 -5.61 13.75
C ARG A 201 -0.81 -4.15 13.69
N SER A 202 0.50 -3.96 13.71
CA SER A 202 1.19 -2.67 13.68
C SER A 202 2.44 -2.82 12.82
N LEU A 203 2.78 -1.80 12.03
CA LEU A 203 4.06 -1.76 11.31
C LEU A 203 5.22 -1.72 12.32
N HIS A 204 6.33 -2.41 12.04
CA HIS A 204 7.56 -2.14 12.79
C HIS A 204 7.97 -0.66 12.60
N ARG A 205 8.43 0.01 13.66
CA ARG A 205 8.68 1.46 13.67
C ARG A 205 9.53 1.92 12.47
N ASP A 206 10.62 1.20 12.19
CA ASP A 206 11.57 1.58 11.14
C ASP A 206 11.00 1.38 9.72
N ILE A 207 10.10 0.41 9.55
CA ILE A 207 9.34 0.21 8.30
C ILE A 207 8.32 1.34 8.13
N ALA A 208 7.64 1.76 9.20
CA ALA A 208 6.73 2.90 9.14
C ALA A 208 7.46 4.21 8.78
N ILE A 209 8.66 4.45 9.34
CA ILE A 209 9.51 5.61 8.99
C ILE A 209 9.85 5.59 7.49
N ALA A 210 10.31 4.44 6.97
CA ALA A 210 10.65 4.30 5.55
C ALA A 210 9.43 4.51 4.63
N LEU A 211 8.29 3.89 4.96
CA LEU A 211 7.06 4.00 4.17
C LEU A 211 6.42 5.39 4.24
N TRP A 212 6.60 6.14 5.33
CA TRP A 212 6.17 7.55 5.38
C TRP A 212 7.03 8.44 4.49
N ARG A 213 8.36 8.31 4.53
CA ARG A 213 9.25 9.01 3.58
C ARG A 213 8.89 8.66 2.13
N LEU A 214 8.55 7.40 1.88
CA LEU A 214 8.18 6.91 0.55
C LEU A 214 6.84 7.46 0.07
N VAL A 215 5.76 7.31 0.84
CA VAL A 215 4.40 7.67 0.38
C VAL A 215 4.24 9.17 0.13
N PHE A 216 4.91 10.02 0.92
CA PHE A 216 4.84 11.48 0.78
C PHE A 216 5.80 12.06 -0.29
N THR A 217 6.45 11.23 -1.11
CA THR A 217 7.44 11.65 -2.14
C THR A 217 6.97 12.81 -3.04
N GLN A 218 5.68 12.88 -3.39
CA GLN A 218 5.14 13.95 -4.26
C GLN A 218 4.53 15.15 -3.52
N GLY A 219 4.49 15.13 -2.18
CA GLY A 219 3.74 16.11 -1.39
C GLY A 219 3.99 15.96 0.10
N SER A 220 5.21 16.27 0.54
CA SER A 220 5.57 16.25 1.96
C SER A 220 4.86 17.36 2.72
N PRO A 221 4.12 17.05 3.80
CA PRO A 221 3.63 18.06 4.75
C PRO A 221 4.80 18.60 5.60
N ASP A 222 4.69 19.83 6.08
CA ASP A 222 5.78 20.53 6.80
C ASP A 222 6.24 19.79 8.07
N ILE A 223 5.35 19.04 8.72
CA ILE A 223 5.64 18.29 9.95
C ILE A 223 6.33 16.94 9.71
N LEU A 224 6.53 16.51 8.45
CA LEU A 224 6.95 15.14 8.16
C LEU A 224 8.35 14.83 8.70
N ASP A 225 9.34 15.71 8.48
CA ASP A 225 10.71 15.41 8.88
C ASP A 225 10.86 15.39 10.41
N CYS A 226 10.29 16.33 11.15
CA CYS A 226 10.35 16.30 12.61
C CYS A 226 9.56 15.13 13.23
N TRP A 227 8.45 14.69 12.62
CA TRP A 227 7.76 13.46 13.02
C TRP A 227 8.64 12.22 12.87
N LEU A 228 9.39 12.14 11.77
CA LEU A 228 10.26 11.00 11.49
C LEU A 228 11.55 11.02 12.31
N ASP A 229 12.08 12.20 12.62
CA ASP A 229 13.20 12.38 13.55
C ASP A 229 12.79 12.01 14.98
N PHE A 230 11.60 12.41 15.44
CA PHE A 230 11.01 11.96 16.70
C PHE A 230 10.92 10.43 16.80
N LEU A 231 10.41 9.78 15.76
CA LEU A 231 10.36 8.31 15.70
C LEU A 231 11.75 7.66 15.60
N THR A 232 12.75 8.38 15.08
CA THR A 232 14.13 7.89 14.98
C THR A 232 14.87 7.99 16.32
N GLU A 233 14.72 9.09 17.07
CA GLU A 233 15.21 9.19 18.46
C GLU A 233 14.43 8.27 19.41
N ASN A 234 13.13 8.07 19.15
CA ASN A 234 12.25 7.15 19.85
C ASN A 234 12.17 7.37 21.39
N PRO A 235 11.94 8.61 21.87
CA PRO A 235 11.93 8.92 23.31
C PRO A 235 10.84 8.17 24.08
N SER A 236 9.73 7.82 23.43
CA SER A 236 8.61 7.06 23.99
C SER A 236 8.83 5.54 24.03
N GLY A 237 9.91 5.02 23.45
CA GLY A 237 10.18 3.58 23.39
C GLY A 237 9.24 2.79 22.48
N VAL A 238 8.51 3.44 21.57
CA VAL A 238 7.53 2.79 20.67
C VAL A 238 8.22 1.77 19.74
N LYS A 239 7.62 0.58 19.63
CA LYS A 239 8.13 -0.53 18.80
C LYS A 239 7.49 -0.61 17.41
N GLY A 240 6.31 -0.02 17.25
CA GLY A 240 5.56 -0.09 16.00
C GLY A 240 4.32 0.80 15.99
N ILE A 241 3.86 1.10 14.79
CA ILE A 241 2.80 2.06 14.50
C ILE A 241 1.48 1.32 14.24
N SER A 242 0.43 1.65 14.98
CA SER A 242 -0.89 1.06 14.77
C SER A 242 -1.57 1.61 13.50
N ARG A 243 -2.52 0.85 12.94
CA ARG A 243 -3.32 1.30 11.79
C ARG A 243 -4.05 2.62 12.05
N ASP A 244 -4.48 2.82 13.29
CA ASP A 244 -5.15 4.04 13.74
C ASP A 244 -4.20 5.24 13.74
N THR A 245 -3.04 5.10 14.39
CA THR A 245 -1.95 6.10 14.39
C THR A 245 -1.53 6.48 12.97
N TRP A 246 -1.36 5.49 12.08
CA TRP A 246 -1.05 5.74 10.67
C TRP A 246 -2.16 6.54 9.98
N ASN A 247 -3.42 6.10 10.07
CA ASN A 247 -4.54 6.79 9.42
C ASN A 247 -4.74 8.22 9.95
N MET A 248 -4.59 8.44 11.26
CA MET A 248 -4.74 9.76 11.87
C MET A 248 -3.59 10.71 11.54
N PHE A 249 -2.38 10.20 11.27
CA PHE A 249 -1.24 11.06 10.91
C PHE A 249 -1.50 11.85 9.63
N LEU A 250 -2.23 11.29 8.65
CA LEU A 250 -2.60 12.04 7.45
C LEU A 250 -3.49 13.25 7.79
N ASN A 251 -4.51 13.07 8.62
CA ASN A 251 -5.38 14.16 9.08
C ASN A 251 -4.57 15.19 9.89
N PHE A 252 -3.76 14.72 10.84
CA PHE A 252 -2.89 15.54 11.68
C PHE A 252 -1.94 16.40 10.82
N SER A 253 -1.36 15.84 9.76
CA SER A 253 -0.49 16.55 8.80
C SER A 253 -1.20 17.57 7.89
N GLN A 254 -2.53 17.58 7.88
CA GLN A 254 -3.35 18.55 7.15
C GLN A 254 -3.99 19.60 8.07
N VAL A 255 -4.17 19.28 9.35
CA VAL A 255 -4.79 20.16 10.35
C VAL A 255 -3.75 20.95 11.14
N ILE A 256 -2.61 20.35 11.49
CA ILE A 256 -1.58 20.96 12.34
C ILE A 256 -0.54 21.70 11.49
N GLY A 257 -0.38 22.99 11.75
CA GLY A 257 0.59 23.85 11.08
C GLY A 257 2.05 23.62 11.52
N PRO A 258 3.03 24.16 10.77
CA PRO A 258 4.46 23.95 11.02
C PRO A 258 4.94 24.47 12.39
N ASP A 259 4.24 25.43 12.99
CA ASP A 259 4.55 25.97 14.32
C ASP A 259 3.96 25.15 15.48
N LEU A 260 3.09 24.17 15.19
CA LEU A 260 2.28 23.38 16.13
C LEU A 260 1.31 24.20 16.99
N SER A 261 1.11 25.50 16.69
CA SER A 261 0.37 26.44 17.54
C SER A 261 -1.14 26.16 17.67
N ASN A 262 -1.67 25.35 16.75
CA ASN A 262 -3.09 25.00 16.68
C ASN A 262 -3.41 23.56 17.13
N TYR A 263 -2.42 22.84 17.68
CA TYR A 263 -2.64 21.55 18.34
C TYR A 263 -3.26 21.75 19.74
N SER A 264 -4.05 20.79 20.20
CA SER A 264 -4.57 20.73 21.57
C SER A 264 -4.60 19.29 22.10
N GLU A 265 -4.18 19.10 23.36
CA GLU A 265 -4.25 17.83 24.08
C GLU A 265 -5.69 17.41 24.46
N ASP A 266 -6.65 18.34 24.40
CA ASP A 266 -8.09 18.05 24.60
C ASP A 266 -8.75 17.38 23.36
N GLU A 267 -8.06 17.33 22.22
CA GLU A 267 -8.58 16.71 21.00
C GLU A 267 -8.34 15.19 20.97
N ALA A 268 -9.19 14.45 20.24
CA ALA A 268 -9.19 12.99 20.22
C ALA A 268 -8.08 12.36 19.34
N TRP A 269 -6.84 12.83 19.48
CA TRP A 269 -5.68 12.33 18.76
C TRP A 269 -5.09 11.06 19.42
N PRO A 270 -4.39 10.19 18.67
CA PRO A 270 -3.57 9.13 19.25
C PRO A 270 -2.42 9.71 20.07
N SER A 271 -2.26 9.32 21.33
CA SER A 271 -1.36 10.00 22.29
C SER A 271 0.15 9.96 22.01
N LEU A 272 0.55 9.24 20.95
CA LEU A 272 1.90 9.35 20.39
C LEU A 272 2.12 10.73 19.73
N PHE A 273 1.06 11.42 19.30
CA PHE A 273 1.13 12.77 18.75
C PHE A 273 1.37 13.81 19.84
N ASP A 274 0.72 13.67 21.01
CA ASP A 274 0.97 14.49 22.19
C ASP A 274 2.46 14.42 22.57
N THR A 275 2.99 13.20 22.66
CA THR A 275 4.41 12.94 22.97
C THR A 275 5.36 13.50 21.90
N PHE A 276 4.92 13.58 20.64
CA PHE A 276 5.67 14.21 19.55
C PHE A 276 5.68 15.74 19.67
N VAL A 277 4.54 16.35 19.99
CA VAL A 277 4.43 17.81 20.16
C VAL A 277 5.27 18.27 21.36
N GLU A 278 5.20 17.56 22.49
CA GLU A 278 6.07 17.79 23.66
C GLU A 278 7.56 17.77 23.27
N TRP A 279 7.98 16.74 22.54
CA TRP A 279 9.37 16.56 22.10
C TRP A 279 9.82 17.67 21.13
N GLU A 280 8.99 18.02 20.14
CA GLU A 280 9.33 19.02 19.12
C GLU A 280 9.41 20.45 19.70
N VAL A 281 8.52 20.79 20.63
CA VAL A 281 8.56 22.08 21.36
C VAL A 281 9.85 22.19 22.19
N GLU A 282 10.19 21.15 22.94
CA GLU A 282 11.41 21.12 23.76
C GLU A 282 12.70 21.04 22.90
N ARG A 283 12.65 20.40 21.71
CA ARG A 283 13.75 20.43 20.73
C ARG A 283 13.98 21.85 20.19
N ARG A 284 12.92 22.54 19.75
CA ARG A 284 12.99 23.93 19.26
C ARG A 284 13.60 24.87 20.29
N LYS A 285 13.13 24.79 21.55
CA LYS A 285 13.67 25.56 22.68
C LYS A 285 15.17 25.30 22.91
N LYS A 286 15.62 24.04 22.87
CA LYS A 286 17.05 23.68 22.96
C LYS A 286 17.87 24.26 21.81
N GLU A 287 17.33 24.29 20.59
CA GLU A 287 18.00 24.93 19.45
C GLU A 287 18.08 26.45 19.58
N GLU A 288 17.05 27.12 20.10
CA GLU A 288 17.08 28.57 20.36
C GLU A 288 18.09 28.93 21.45
N GLU A 289 18.11 28.21 22.57
CA GLU A 289 19.10 28.39 23.64
C GLU A 289 20.54 28.17 23.11
N LYS A 290 20.74 27.14 22.27
CA LYS A 290 22.02 26.87 21.61
C LYS A 290 22.42 27.96 20.62
N ARG A 291 21.48 28.49 19.81
CA ARG A 291 21.73 29.60 18.87
C ARG A 291 22.10 30.88 19.60
N ARG A 292 21.40 31.21 20.70
CA ARG A 292 21.72 32.35 21.58
C ARG A 292 23.10 32.23 22.21
N CYS A 293 23.46 31.04 22.71
CA CYS A 293 24.80 30.79 23.29
C CYS A 293 25.93 30.80 22.23
N ALA A 294 25.61 30.52 20.96
CA ALA A 294 26.57 30.50 19.85
C ALA A 294 26.84 31.88 19.21
N GLN A 295 26.13 32.94 19.61
CA GLN A 295 26.40 34.32 19.19
C GLN A 295 27.16 35.06 20.30
N PRO A 296 28.50 35.17 20.25
CA PRO A 296 29.23 36.04 21.16
C PRO A 296 28.88 37.51 20.88
N GLU A 297 28.56 38.25 21.93
CA GLU A 297 28.23 39.67 21.85
C GLU A 297 29.40 40.46 21.24
N THR A 298 29.17 41.07 20.08
CA THR A 298 30.11 42.02 19.45
C THR A 298 29.70 43.45 19.78
N GLU A 299 29.36 43.71 21.05
CA GLU A 299 29.10 45.07 21.55
C GLU A 299 30.41 45.80 21.86
N GLU A 300 30.65 46.83 21.06
CA GLU A 300 31.55 47.97 21.20
C GLU A 300 32.64 47.95 22.29
N SER A 301 33.87 47.63 21.88
CA SER A 301 35.08 48.16 22.53
C SER A 301 35.86 49.08 21.56
N GLY A 302 35.34 50.29 21.37
CA GLY A 302 35.99 51.35 20.60
C GLY A 302 35.08 52.58 20.43
N GLY A 303 35.56 53.82 20.50
CA GLY A 303 36.93 54.19 20.85
C GLY A 303 37.25 55.68 20.67
N GLY A 304 37.09 56.48 21.72
CA GLY A 304 37.69 57.81 21.86
C GLY A 304 36.98 58.99 21.16
N SER A 305 37.58 60.17 21.32
CA SER A 305 37.05 61.51 20.96
C SER A 305 35.98 62.03 21.94
N SER A 306 36.05 63.24 22.50
CA SER A 306 37.01 64.34 22.32
C SER A 306 37.35 65.05 23.63
N SER A 307 38.60 65.49 23.78
CA SER A 307 38.94 66.53 24.74
C SER A 307 38.47 67.90 24.23
N SER A 308 37.94 68.74 25.12
CA SER A 308 37.83 70.19 24.91
C SER A 308 37.81 70.89 26.26
N SER A 309 38.95 71.43 26.66
CA SER A 309 39.09 72.30 27.83
C SER A 309 39.41 73.71 27.33
N SER A 310 38.53 74.67 27.64
CA SER A 310 38.74 76.07 27.31
C SER A 310 37.93 76.99 28.23
N PHE A 311 38.63 77.58 29.20
CA PHE A 311 38.36 78.85 29.88
C PHE A 311 36.90 79.25 30.21
N VAL A 312 36.61 79.33 31.51
CA VAL A 312 36.71 80.62 32.25
C VAL A 312 37.33 80.39 33.63
#